data_AF-A0A920VHK4-F1
#
_entry.id   AF-A0A920VHK4-F1
#
_cell.length_a   1.000
_cell.length_b   1.000
_cell.length_c   1.000
_cell.angle_alpha   90.00
_cell.angle_beta   90.00
_cell.angle_gamma   90.00
#
_symmetry.space_group_name_H-M   'P 1'
#
loop_
_entity.id
_entity.type
_entity.pdbx_description
1 polymer ?
#
loop_
_entity_poly.entity_id
_entity_poly.type
_entity_poly.pdbx_seq_one_letter_code
_entity_poly.pdbx_strand_id
1 'polypeptide(L)'
;MQGGLFNSVVRALQQLELADTYGESCIPLAILNVAYPLVPDEITRFCASKRSVLIVEEGQPAFLEQAIESILRKGDIQTVVFGKDVLPMAGEYVAEVLQKGIATFLENNAPGITADRGGGIVARIDDLKSSASTQLGAPVPPRPPTFCTGCPERPVFTAIKFVQRELGNVHIAADIGCHTFSTLAPFNLGNSVLGYGLGLASSAAVDPPMKRRTLSIMGDGGFWHKGPFPAVSRVLCSTGQIRFLSS
;
A
#
# COMPACT_ATOMS: atom_id res chain seq x y z
N MET A 1 -9.06 -2.03 -14.76
CA MET A 1 -8.40 -2.16 -13.44
C MET A 1 -7.70 -0.86 -13.08
N GLN A 2 -7.56 -0.57 -11.80
CA GLN A 2 -6.72 0.54 -11.31
C GLN A 2 -5.24 0.27 -11.65
N GLY A 3 -4.52 1.26 -12.16
CA GLY A 3 -3.16 1.09 -12.68
C GLY A 3 -2.15 0.49 -11.69
N GLY A 4 -2.26 0.84 -10.40
CA GLY A 4 -1.41 0.29 -9.33
C GLY A 4 -1.54 -1.23 -9.15
N LEU A 5 -2.61 -1.85 -9.66
CA LEU A 5 -2.89 -3.28 -9.53
C LEU A 5 -2.40 -4.10 -10.73
N PHE A 6 -1.87 -3.44 -11.77
CA PHE A 6 -1.45 -4.10 -13.01
C PHE A 6 -0.50 -5.28 -12.77
N ASN A 7 0.57 -5.08 -12.02
CA ASN A 7 1.57 -6.12 -11.78
C ASN A 7 0.98 -7.32 -11.04
N SER A 8 0.13 -7.09 -10.05
CA SER A 8 -0.52 -8.16 -9.28
C SER A 8 -1.53 -8.93 -10.12
N VAL A 9 -2.29 -8.24 -10.97
CA VAL A 9 -3.25 -8.86 -11.91
C VAL A 9 -2.52 -9.69 -12.96
N VAL A 10 -1.50 -9.14 -13.62
CA VAL A 10 -0.71 -9.88 -14.62
C VAL A 10 -0.05 -11.08 -13.99
N ARG A 11 0.47 -10.96 -12.76
CA ARG A 11 1.04 -12.11 -12.04
C ARG A 11 0.00 -13.19 -11.76
N ALA A 12 -1.21 -12.81 -11.36
CA ALA A 12 -2.31 -13.76 -11.17
C ALA A 12 -2.68 -14.46 -12.48
N LEU A 13 -2.79 -13.71 -13.59
CA LEU A 13 -3.05 -14.26 -14.92
C LEU A 13 -1.94 -15.19 -15.40
N GLN A 14 -0.67 -14.87 -15.10
CA GLN A 14 0.45 -15.73 -15.42
C GLN A 14 0.38 -17.06 -14.66
N GLN A 15 -0.05 -17.04 -13.39
CA GLN A 15 -0.29 -18.29 -12.66
C GLN A 15 -1.42 -19.09 -13.32
N LEU A 16 -2.47 -18.43 -13.81
CA LEU A 16 -3.58 -19.05 -14.54
C LEU A 16 -3.22 -19.45 -15.99
N GLU A 17 -1.96 -19.31 -16.42
CA GLU A 17 -1.50 -19.56 -17.79
C GLU A 17 -2.18 -18.68 -18.86
N LEU A 18 -2.65 -17.50 -18.46
CA LEU A 18 -3.32 -16.50 -19.30
C LEU A 18 -2.48 -15.26 -19.58
N ALA A 19 -1.25 -15.22 -19.08
CA ALA A 19 -0.27 -14.20 -19.42
C ALA A 19 1.14 -14.80 -19.43
N ASP A 20 2.01 -14.26 -20.27
CA ASP A 20 3.40 -14.66 -20.32
C ASP A 20 4.29 -13.86 -19.34
N THR A 21 5.59 -14.13 -19.35
CA THR A 21 6.59 -13.43 -18.53
C THR A 21 6.82 -11.97 -18.93
N TYR A 22 6.41 -11.58 -20.13
CA TYR A 22 6.55 -10.21 -20.65
C TYR A 22 5.31 -9.36 -20.38
N GLY A 23 4.24 -9.97 -19.85
CA GLY A 23 2.98 -9.30 -19.53
C GLY A 23 1.98 -9.30 -20.68
N GLU A 24 2.25 -10.03 -21.76
CA GLU A 24 1.27 -10.25 -22.82
C GLU A 24 0.18 -11.19 -22.30
N SER A 25 -1.06 -10.74 -22.32
CA SER A 25 -2.20 -11.50 -21.81
C SER A 25 -3.11 -12.00 -22.92
N CYS A 26 -3.57 -13.24 -22.77
CA CYS A 26 -4.61 -13.84 -23.62
C CYS A 26 -5.98 -13.19 -23.44
N ILE A 27 -6.19 -12.45 -22.33
CA ILE A 27 -7.42 -11.70 -22.08
C ILE A 27 -7.18 -10.19 -22.25
N PRO A 28 -8.13 -9.43 -22.83
CA PRO A 28 -7.97 -7.99 -22.97
C PRO A 28 -7.93 -7.29 -21.61
N LEU A 29 -6.94 -6.42 -21.42
CA LEU A 29 -6.75 -5.65 -20.19
C LEU A 29 -6.95 -4.14 -20.46
N ALA A 30 -7.69 -3.47 -19.58
CA ALA A 30 -7.81 -2.00 -19.57
C ALA A 30 -7.18 -1.44 -18.28
N ILE A 31 -6.10 -0.67 -18.44
CA ILE A 31 -5.28 -0.15 -17.33
C ILE A 31 -5.61 1.33 -17.11
N LEU A 32 -6.31 1.62 -16.01
CA LEU A 32 -6.65 2.99 -15.63
C LEU A 32 -5.51 3.60 -14.84
N ASN A 33 -4.50 4.13 -15.55
CA ASN A 33 -3.38 4.85 -14.94
C ASN A 33 -3.82 6.16 -14.27
N VAL A 34 -4.87 6.78 -14.82
CA VAL A 34 -5.57 7.91 -14.21
C VAL A 34 -6.98 7.44 -13.90
N ALA A 35 -7.26 7.18 -12.63
CA ALA A 35 -8.55 6.70 -12.17
C ALA A 35 -9.61 7.82 -12.04
N TYR A 36 -9.18 9.09 -12.08
CA TYR A 36 -10.10 10.23 -12.06
C TYR A 36 -9.52 11.45 -12.82
N PRO A 37 -10.30 12.07 -13.72
CA PRO A 37 -11.62 11.65 -14.19
C PRO A 37 -11.54 10.43 -15.14
N LEU A 38 -12.60 9.60 -15.18
CA LEU A 38 -12.73 8.54 -16.18
C LEU A 38 -13.05 9.13 -17.56
N VAL A 39 -12.60 8.45 -18.62
CA VAL A 39 -12.88 8.81 -20.02
C VAL A 39 -13.98 7.89 -20.56
N PRO A 40 -15.25 8.35 -20.67
CA PRO A 40 -16.36 7.47 -21.05
C PRO A 40 -16.15 6.77 -22.38
N ASP A 41 -15.61 7.46 -23.39
CA ASP A 41 -15.38 6.91 -24.74
C ASP A 41 -14.36 5.76 -24.76
N GLU A 42 -13.40 5.75 -23.83
CA GLU A 42 -12.42 4.67 -23.70
C GLU A 42 -13.08 3.44 -23.05
N ILE A 43 -13.86 3.66 -22.00
CA ILE A 43 -14.59 2.61 -21.28
C ILE A 43 -15.62 1.94 -22.19
N THR A 44 -16.45 2.74 -22.87
CA THR A 44 -17.48 2.23 -23.79
C THR A 44 -16.86 1.43 -24.92
N ARG A 45 -15.79 1.95 -25.55
CA ARG A 45 -15.05 1.25 -26.61
C ARG A 45 -14.47 -0.08 -26.14
N PHE A 46 -13.91 -0.13 -24.94
CA PHE A 46 -13.38 -1.37 -24.39
C PHE A 46 -14.49 -2.38 -24.08
N CYS A 47 -15.61 -1.94 -23.50
CA CYS A 47 -16.68 -2.83 -23.05
C CYS A 47 -17.59 -3.30 -24.19
N ALA A 48 -17.86 -2.50 -25.22
CA ALA A 48 -18.90 -2.77 -26.22
C ALA A 48 -18.83 -4.16 -26.88
N SER A 49 -17.64 -4.71 -27.09
CA SER A 49 -17.46 -6.04 -27.70
C SER A 49 -17.43 -7.20 -26.70
N LYS A 50 -17.66 -6.94 -25.41
CA LYS A 50 -17.49 -7.91 -24.32
C LYS A 50 -18.83 -8.26 -23.69
N ARG A 51 -19.02 -9.55 -23.39
CA ARG A 51 -20.17 -10.04 -22.63
C ARG A 51 -20.10 -9.61 -21.17
N SER A 52 -18.92 -9.72 -20.57
CA SER A 52 -18.67 -9.36 -19.18
C SER A 52 -17.28 -8.77 -18.99
N VAL A 53 -17.13 -7.94 -17.95
CA VAL A 53 -15.87 -7.31 -17.55
C VAL A 53 -15.70 -7.38 -16.05
N LEU A 54 -14.46 -7.62 -15.60
CA LEU A 54 -14.08 -7.61 -14.19
C LEU A 54 -13.36 -6.30 -13.85
N ILE A 55 -13.87 -5.58 -12.86
CA ILE A 55 -13.29 -4.37 -12.30
C ILE A 55 -12.44 -4.74 -11.10
N VAL A 56 -11.13 -4.63 -11.29
CA VAL A 56 -10.15 -4.80 -10.21
C VAL A 56 -9.83 -3.41 -9.66
N GLU A 57 -10.42 -3.08 -8.51
CA GLU A 57 -10.20 -1.84 -7.75
C GLU A 57 -9.98 -2.12 -6.27
N GLU A 58 -9.03 -1.41 -5.65
CA GLU A 58 -8.85 -1.41 -4.20
C GLU A 58 -9.54 -0.17 -3.62
N GLY A 59 -10.34 -0.38 -2.57
CA GLY A 59 -11.07 0.71 -1.93
C GLY A 59 -12.51 0.33 -1.58
N GLN A 60 -13.05 1.11 -0.66
CA GLN A 60 -14.44 1.07 -0.24
C GLN A 60 -14.95 2.52 -0.11
N PRO A 61 -16.08 2.88 -0.74
CA PRO A 61 -16.91 2.09 -1.66
C PRO A 61 -16.26 1.74 -3.01
N ALA A 62 -16.94 0.90 -3.82
CA ALA A 62 -16.54 0.47 -5.16
C ALA A 62 -16.78 1.58 -6.20
N PHE A 63 -15.99 2.66 -6.14
CA PHE A 63 -16.22 3.86 -6.94
C PHE A 63 -16.03 3.61 -8.45
N LEU A 64 -15.03 2.81 -8.83
CA LEU A 64 -14.76 2.54 -10.25
C LEU A 64 -15.82 1.62 -10.85
N GLU A 65 -16.22 0.58 -10.13
CA GLU A 65 -17.31 -0.32 -10.52
C GLU A 65 -18.60 0.47 -10.78
N GLN A 66 -19.05 1.26 -9.80
CA GLN A 66 -20.27 2.07 -9.91
C GLN A 66 -20.20 3.12 -11.03
N ALA A 67 -19.05 3.78 -11.20
CA ALA A 67 -18.88 4.77 -12.25
C ALA A 67 -18.91 4.14 -13.64
N ILE A 68 -18.25 2.98 -13.82
CA ILE A 68 -18.25 2.25 -15.09
C ILE A 68 -19.65 1.72 -15.40
N GLU A 69 -20.36 1.15 -14.42
CA GLU A 69 -21.76 0.75 -14.60
C GLU A 69 -22.64 1.91 -15.10
N SER A 70 -22.50 3.10 -14.48
CA SER A 70 -23.23 4.29 -14.92
C SER A 70 -22.90 4.70 -16.35
N ILE A 71 -21.61 4.65 -16.74
CA ILE A 71 -21.15 4.96 -18.10
C ILE A 71 -21.75 3.97 -19.11
N LEU A 72 -21.70 2.67 -18.82
CA LEU A 72 -22.22 1.64 -19.72
C LEU A 72 -23.73 1.75 -19.88
N ARG A 73 -24.47 2.02 -18.81
CA ARG A 73 -25.93 2.22 -18.87
C ARG A 73 -26.33 3.46 -19.67
N LYS A 74 -25.58 4.57 -19.55
CA LYS A 74 -25.81 5.77 -20.36
C LYS A 74 -25.49 5.55 -21.84
N GLY A 75 -24.52 4.70 -22.14
CA GLY A 75 -24.15 4.32 -23.50
C GLY A 75 -24.97 3.17 -24.10
N ASP A 76 -25.99 2.68 -23.39
CA ASP A 76 -26.80 1.50 -23.76
C ASP A 76 -25.97 0.23 -24.06
N ILE A 77 -24.87 0.05 -23.33
CA ILE A 77 -23.99 -1.12 -23.47
C ILE A 77 -24.42 -2.20 -22.47
N GLN A 78 -24.70 -3.40 -22.98
CA GLN A 78 -25.24 -4.53 -22.21
C GLN A 78 -24.17 -5.43 -21.55
N THR A 79 -22.90 -5.02 -21.58
CA THR A 79 -21.80 -5.72 -20.90
C THR A 79 -22.07 -5.78 -19.40
N VAL A 80 -22.00 -6.98 -18.83
CA VAL A 80 -22.19 -7.20 -17.39
C VAL A 80 -20.89 -6.86 -16.66
N VAL A 81 -21.00 -6.01 -15.63
CA VAL A 81 -19.86 -5.61 -14.79
C VAL A 81 -19.81 -6.52 -13.56
N PHE A 82 -18.62 -7.02 -13.28
CA PHE A 82 -18.26 -7.77 -12.08
C PHE A 82 -17.14 -7.01 -11.36
N GLY A 83 -17.01 -7.19 -10.06
CA GLY A 83 -15.97 -6.56 -9.25
C GLY A 83 -16.05 -7.10 -7.83
N LYS A 84 -16.74 -6.37 -6.92
CA LYS A 84 -16.82 -6.72 -5.50
C LYS A 84 -17.68 -7.95 -5.18
N ASP A 85 -18.39 -8.49 -6.16
CA ASP A 85 -19.13 -9.75 -6.06
C ASP A 85 -18.19 -10.98 -6.10
N VAL A 86 -17.03 -10.85 -6.76
CA VAL A 86 -16.00 -11.90 -6.83
C VAL A 86 -14.69 -11.50 -6.13
N LEU A 87 -14.51 -10.22 -5.81
CA LEU A 87 -13.35 -9.70 -5.08
C LEU A 87 -13.80 -9.09 -3.74
N PRO A 88 -13.02 -9.22 -2.66
CA PRO A 88 -13.42 -8.67 -1.37
C PRO A 88 -13.49 -7.14 -1.40
N MET A 89 -14.46 -6.57 -0.67
CA MET A 89 -14.62 -5.11 -0.56
C MET A 89 -13.51 -4.47 0.30
N ALA A 90 -12.99 -5.20 1.28
CA ALA A 90 -11.97 -4.72 2.21
C ALA A 90 -10.75 -5.65 2.22
N GLY A 91 -9.60 -5.09 2.58
CA GLY A 91 -8.31 -5.77 2.58
C GLY A 91 -7.45 -5.39 1.38
N GLU A 92 -6.25 -5.98 1.34
CA GLU A 92 -5.27 -5.76 0.28
C GLU A 92 -5.41 -6.85 -0.79
N TYR A 93 -5.34 -6.46 -2.06
CA TYR A 93 -5.40 -7.37 -3.20
C TYR A 93 -4.03 -8.00 -3.45
N VAL A 94 -3.62 -8.83 -2.48
CA VAL A 94 -2.48 -9.72 -2.63
C VAL A 94 -2.74 -10.73 -3.75
N ALA A 95 -1.66 -11.29 -4.33
CA ALA A 95 -1.73 -12.15 -5.51
C ALA A 95 -2.75 -13.29 -5.40
N GLU A 96 -2.87 -13.92 -4.22
CA GLU A 96 -3.84 -14.99 -3.97
C GLU A 96 -5.29 -14.52 -4.06
N VAL A 97 -5.61 -13.35 -3.48
CA VAL A 97 -6.97 -12.79 -3.49
C VAL A 97 -7.40 -12.52 -4.92
N LEU A 98 -6.51 -11.90 -5.71
CA LEU A 98 -6.74 -11.65 -7.13
C LEU A 98 -6.86 -12.95 -7.92
N GLN A 99 -5.99 -13.92 -7.68
CA GLN A 99 -6.02 -15.19 -8.40
C GLN A 99 -7.33 -15.95 -8.15
N LYS A 100 -7.79 -16.02 -6.89
CA LYS A 100 -9.08 -16.63 -6.52
C LYS A 100 -10.25 -15.89 -7.21
N GLY A 101 -10.30 -14.57 -7.10
CA GLY A 101 -11.39 -13.78 -7.71
C GLY A 101 -11.41 -13.82 -9.24
N ILE A 102 -10.25 -13.74 -9.90
CA ILE A 102 -10.13 -13.85 -11.36
C ILE A 102 -10.52 -15.26 -11.83
N ALA A 103 -10.08 -16.31 -11.14
CA ALA A 103 -10.46 -17.69 -11.47
C ALA A 103 -11.98 -17.88 -11.39
N THR A 104 -12.61 -17.46 -10.28
CA THR A 104 -14.06 -17.53 -10.11
C THR A 104 -14.82 -16.73 -11.18
N PHE A 105 -14.34 -15.53 -11.53
CA PHE A 105 -14.93 -14.74 -12.61
C PHE A 105 -14.88 -15.48 -13.95
N LEU A 106 -13.73 -16.05 -14.31
CA LEU A 106 -13.51 -16.75 -15.58
C LEU A 106 -14.32 -18.05 -15.66
N GLU A 107 -14.39 -18.82 -14.58
CA GLU A 107 -15.21 -20.04 -14.49
C GLU A 107 -16.69 -19.76 -14.76
N ASN A 108 -17.21 -18.65 -14.21
CA ASN A 108 -18.61 -18.27 -14.35
C ASN A 108 -18.94 -17.67 -15.73
N ASN A 109 -17.99 -16.98 -16.37
CA ASN A 109 -18.26 -16.15 -17.55
C ASN A 109 -17.63 -16.65 -18.85
N ALA A 110 -16.58 -17.47 -18.79
CA ALA A 110 -15.85 -17.99 -19.94
C ALA A 110 -15.28 -19.39 -19.66
N PRO A 111 -16.14 -20.39 -19.43
CA PRO A 111 -15.70 -21.75 -19.13
C PRO A 111 -14.86 -22.32 -20.27
N GLY A 112 -13.65 -22.80 -19.95
CA GLY A 112 -12.72 -23.40 -20.91
C GLY A 112 -11.61 -22.49 -21.43
N ILE A 113 -11.54 -21.22 -20.99
CA ILE A 113 -10.39 -20.33 -21.28
C ILE A 113 -9.12 -20.79 -20.55
N THR A 114 -9.25 -21.30 -19.33
CA THR A 114 -8.14 -21.82 -18.54
C THR A 114 -7.92 -23.30 -18.85
N ALA A 115 -6.65 -23.72 -19.02
CA ALA A 115 -6.30 -25.13 -19.17
C ALA A 115 -6.70 -25.94 -17.91
N ASP A 116 -6.67 -25.26 -16.77
CA ASP A 116 -7.20 -25.73 -15.50
C ASP A 116 -8.70 -25.45 -15.40
N ARG A 117 -9.52 -26.49 -15.53
CA ARG A 117 -10.96 -26.40 -15.33
C ARG A 117 -11.26 -26.27 -13.85
N GLY A 118 -11.62 -25.09 -13.37
CA GLY A 118 -12.43 -25.01 -12.14
C GLY A 118 -11.67 -25.33 -10.85
N GLY A 119 -10.70 -24.51 -10.48
CA GLY A 119 -10.11 -24.53 -9.14
C GLY A 119 -8.93 -25.46 -8.88
N GLY A 120 -8.33 -26.14 -9.87
CA GLY A 120 -7.15 -26.99 -9.64
C GLY A 120 -5.93 -26.21 -9.14
N ILE A 121 -5.73 -24.98 -9.63
CA ILE A 121 -4.62 -24.12 -9.25
C ILE A 121 -4.84 -23.44 -7.90
N VAL A 122 -6.10 -23.08 -7.61
CA VAL A 122 -6.50 -22.54 -6.31
C VAL A 122 -6.35 -23.63 -5.25
N ALA A 123 -6.85 -24.83 -5.52
CA ALA A 123 -6.67 -26.01 -4.66
C ALA A 123 -5.18 -26.34 -4.47
N ARG A 124 -4.38 -26.30 -5.54
CA ARG A 124 -2.93 -26.52 -5.47
C ARG A 124 -2.22 -25.51 -4.57
N ILE A 125 -2.63 -24.25 -4.57
CA ILE A 125 -2.07 -23.23 -3.67
C ILE A 125 -2.41 -23.54 -2.22
N ASP A 126 -3.66 -23.90 -1.95
CA ASP A 126 -4.12 -24.24 -0.60
C ASP A 126 -3.43 -25.54 -0.09
N ASP A 127 -3.20 -26.51 -0.98
CA ASP A 127 -2.44 -27.74 -0.70
C ASP A 127 -0.97 -27.45 -0.40
N LEU A 128 -0.31 -26.62 -1.22
CA LEU A 128 1.09 -26.22 -1.02
C LEU A 128 1.26 -25.45 0.29
N LYS A 129 0.33 -24.56 0.63
CA LYS A 129 0.32 -23.85 1.91
C LYS A 129 0.16 -24.81 3.09
N SER A 130 -0.75 -25.76 2.99
CA SER A 130 -0.99 -26.76 4.03
C SER A 130 0.26 -27.62 4.24
N SER A 131 0.87 -28.09 3.16
CA SER A 131 2.12 -28.85 3.18
C SER A 131 3.28 -28.02 3.79
N ALA A 132 3.44 -26.77 3.37
CA ALA A 132 4.45 -25.88 3.91
C ALA A 132 4.25 -25.60 5.41
N SER A 133 3.00 -25.40 5.84
CA SER A 133 2.64 -25.21 7.26
C SER A 133 3.01 -26.44 8.10
N THR A 134 2.70 -27.64 7.60
CA THR A 134 3.10 -28.91 8.25
C THR A 134 4.62 -29.06 8.34
N GLN A 135 5.35 -28.72 7.27
CA GLN A 135 6.81 -28.81 7.25
C GLN A 135 7.50 -27.79 8.16
N LEU A 136 6.96 -26.58 8.28
CA LEU A 136 7.52 -25.53 9.12
C LEU A 136 7.28 -25.81 10.61
N GLY A 137 6.18 -26.48 10.97
CA GLY A 137 5.85 -26.87 12.35
C GLY A 137 5.54 -25.71 13.32
N ALA A 138 5.89 -24.48 12.95
CA ALA A 138 5.61 -23.25 13.67
C ALA A 138 5.48 -22.07 12.68
N PRO A 139 4.79 -20.98 13.05
CA PRO A 139 4.73 -19.76 12.23
C PRO A 139 6.11 -19.16 11.98
N VAL A 140 6.32 -18.62 10.77
CA VAL A 140 7.54 -17.87 10.44
C VAL A 140 7.64 -16.63 11.32
N PRO A 141 8.80 -16.32 11.92
CA PRO A 141 8.95 -15.12 12.73
C PRO A 141 8.67 -13.85 11.88
N PRO A 142 8.02 -12.84 12.45
CA PRO A 142 7.71 -11.61 11.73
C PRO A 142 9.00 -10.92 11.29
N ARG A 143 9.00 -10.36 10.07
CA ARG A 143 10.09 -9.54 9.53
C ARG A 143 9.65 -8.07 9.49
N PRO A 144 9.64 -7.36 10.63
CA PRO A 144 9.30 -5.95 10.63
C PRO A 144 10.30 -5.17 9.77
N PRO A 145 9.87 -4.07 9.13
CA PRO A 145 10.79 -3.15 8.47
C PRO A 145 11.91 -2.71 9.42
N THR A 146 13.15 -2.74 8.94
CA THR A 146 14.32 -2.39 9.75
C THR A 146 15.32 -1.58 8.95
N PHE A 147 16.24 -0.92 9.65
CA PHE A 147 17.33 -0.19 9.02
C PHE A 147 18.26 -1.12 8.23
N CYS A 148 18.68 -0.67 7.06
CA CYS A 148 19.69 -1.36 6.24
C CYS A 148 20.98 -1.62 7.04
N THR A 149 21.72 -2.65 6.64
CA THR A 149 23.07 -2.89 7.14
C THR A 149 23.94 -1.66 6.83
N GLY A 150 24.57 -1.09 7.85
CA GLY A 150 25.39 0.12 7.70
C GLY A 150 24.61 1.45 7.68
N CYS A 151 23.30 1.44 7.93
CA CYS A 151 22.51 2.68 7.98
C CYS A 151 23.06 3.65 9.07
N PRO A 152 23.35 4.91 8.71
CA PRO A 152 23.94 5.89 9.64
C PRO A 152 22.97 6.35 10.73
N GLU A 153 21.67 6.08 10.61
CA GLU A 153 20.68 6.44 11.62
C GLU A 153 20.71 5.52 12.85
N ARG A 154 21.17 4.28 12.71
CA ARG A 154 21.26 3.30 13.82
C ARG A 154 22.06 3.83 15.03
N PRO A 155 23.26 4.42 14.87
CA PRO A 155 23.96 5.03 16.00
C PRO A 155 23.23 6.25 16.58
N VAL A 156 22.53 7.05 15.75
CA VAL A 156 21.74 8.19 16.23
C VAL A 156 20.63 7.73 17.18
N PHE A 157 19.86 6.71 16.78
CA PHE A 157 18.80 6.16 17.63
C PHE A 157 19.34 5.43 18.87
N THR A 158 20.50 4.79 18.75
CA THR A 158 21.21 4.23 19.91
C THR A 158 21.61 5.33 20.90
N ALA A 159 22.14 6.46 20.41
CA ALA A 159 22.50 7.60 21.25
C ALA A 159 21.27 8.20 21.94
N ILE A 160 20.14 8.35 21.24
CA ILE A 160 18.88 8.80 21.84
C ILE A 160 18.45 7.87 22.98
N LYS A 161 18.58 6.54 22.82
CA LYS A 161 18.32 5.60 23.91
C LYS A 161 19.20 5.81 25.12
N PHE A 162 20.50 6.05 24.93
CA PHE A 162 21.40 6.34 26.04
C PHE A 162 21.01 7.63 26.75
N VAL A 163 20.71 8.69 25.99
CA VAL A 163 20.23 9.97 26.53
C VAL A 163 18.92 9.81 27.32
N GLN A 164 17.98 8.97 26.86
CA GLN A 164 16.74 8.69 27.58
C GLN A 164 16.95 7.95 28.91
N ARG A 165 18.04 7.20 29.08
CA ARG A 165 18.37 6.58 30.39
C ARG A 165 18.76 7.62 31.43
N GLU A 166 19.34 8.74 31.01
CA GLU A 166 19.79 9.82 31.89
C GLU A 166 18.70 10.89 32.09
N LEU A 167 18.01 11.28 31.02
CA LEU A 167 17.06 12.40 31.02
C LEU A 167 15.59 11.97 31.14
N GLY A 168 15.33 10.66 31.11
CA GLY A 168 13.98 10.09 31.03
C GLY A 168 13.39 10.14 29.62
N ASN A 169 12.14 9.68 29.50
CA ASN A 169 11.46 9.56 28.22
C ASN A 169 11.21 10.93 27.58
N VAL A 170 11.49 11.02 26.27
CA VAL A 170 11.20 12.19 25.42
C VAL A 170 10.12 11.85 24.41
N HIS A 171 9.33 12.84 24.02
CA HIS A 171 8.34 12.65 22.96
C HIS A 171 8.97 12.86 21.59
N ILE A 172 8.91 11.85 20.73
CA ILE A 172 9.54 11.86 19.41
C ILE A 172 8.45 11.97 18.34
N ALA A 173 8.39 13.12 17.68
CA ALA A 173 7.54 13.35 16.51
C ALA A 173 8.37 13.17 15.23
N ALA A 174 8.11 12.10 14.50
CA ALA A 174 8.82 11.75 13.28
C ALA A 174 8.01 12.14 12.03
N ASP A 175 8.71 12.48 10.95
CA ASP A 175 8.09 12.47 9.61
C ASP A 175 8.10 11.07 8.97
N ILE A 176 7.37 10.83 7.88
CA ILE A 176 7.46 9.57 7.13
C ILE A 176 8.85 9.49 6.45
N GLY A 177 9.58 8.41 6.73
CA GLY A 177 10.93 8.14 6.21
C GLY A 177 11.55 6.89 6.86
N CYS A 178 12.78 6.52 6.46
CA CYS A 178 13.48 5.36 7.02
C CYS A 178 13.62 5.42 8.54
N HIS A 179 13.78 6.64 9.08
CA HIS A 179 13.86 6.91 10.50
C HIS A 179 12.61 6.47 11.29
N THR A 180 11.45 6.30 10.64
CA THR A 180 10.25 5.74 11.29
C THR A 180 10.41 4.29 11.75
N PHE A 181 11.36 3.54 11.17
CA PHE A 181 11.66 2.17 11.62
C PHE A 181 12.24 2.13 13.04
N SER A 182 12.66 3.28 13.60
CA SER A 182 13.01 3.37 15.02
C SER A 182 11.84 3.06 15.96
N THR A 183 10.59 3.19 15.50
CA THR A 183 9.39 2.87 16.30
C THR A 183 9.29 1.39 16.65
N LEU A 184 9.99 0.53 15.90
CA LEU A 184 9.98 -0.91 16.04
C LEU A 184 11.19 -1.40 16.85
N ALA A 185 11.16 -2.66 17.27
CA ALA A 185 12.29 -3.29 17.92
C ALA A 185 13.55 -3.26 17.02
N PRO A 186 14.75 -3.04 17.56
CA PRO A 186 15.10 -2.96 18.99
C PRO A 186 15.00 -1.55 19.59
N PHE A 187 14.63 -0.53 18.82
CA PHE A 187 14.65 0.86 19.28
C PHE A 187 13.37 1.24 20.03
N ASN A 188 12.18 0.90 19.54
CA ASN A 188 10.93 1.31 20.20
C ASN A 188 10.89 2.83 20.52
N LEU A 189 11.40 3.65 19.60
CA LEU A 189 11.52 5.10 19.69
C LEU A 189 10.59 5.76 18.65
N GLY A 190 9.57 6.47 19.12
CA GLY A 190 8.63 7.21 18.28
C GLY A 190 7.26 7.31 18.93
N ASN A 191 6.57 8.43 18.74
CA ASN A 191 5.26 8.69 19.34
C ASN A 191 4.21 9.12 18.32
N SER A 192 4.59 10.02 17.41
CA SER A 192 3.75 10.43 16.29
C SER A 192 4.53 10.33 14.99
N VAL A 193 3.85 9.92 13.92
CA VAL A 193 4.41 9.87 12.55
C VAL A 193 3.51 10.71 11.67
N LEU A 194 4.02 11.80 11.12
CA LEU A 194 3.32 12.65 10.15
C LEU A 194 4.01 12.63 8.80
N GLY A 195 3.30 13.00 7.73
CA GLY A 195 3.88 13.12 6.41
C GLY A 195 4.32 14.55 6.09
N TYR A 196 5.10 14.68 5.01
CA TYR A 196 5.31 15.95 4.31
C TYR A 196 6.08 17.05 5.06
N GLY A 197 6.85 16.74 6.11
CA GLY A 197 7.64 17.73 6.85
C GLY A 197 6.88 18.39 8.01
N LEU A 198 5.85 17.72 8.52
CA LEU A 198 4.98 18.21 9.58
C LEU A 198 5.36 17.71 10.98
N GLY A 199 6.33 16.81 11.10
CA GLY A 199 6.79 16.28 12.39
C GLY A 199 7.24 17.39 13.37
N LEU A 200 7.86 18.45 12.84
CA LEU A 200 8.30 19.57 13.65
C LEU A 200 7.14 20.44 14.16
N ALA A 201 6.10 20.62 13.36
CA ALA A 201 4.87 21.29 13.77
C ALA A 201 4.13 20.47 14.84
N SER A 202 4.07 19.15 14.67
CA SER A 202 3.47 18.24 15.66
C SER A 202 4.17 18.32 17.01
N SER A 203 5.50 18.24 17.02
CA SER A 203 6.25 18.38 18.27
C SER A 203 6.09 19.75 18.90
N ALA A 204 6.04 20.84 18.12
CA ALA A 204 5.80 22.18 18.66
C ALA A 204 4.42 22.33 19.31
N ALA A 205 3.39 21.71 18.74
CA ALA A 205 2.03 21.77 19.29
C ALA A 205 1.90 21.03 20.63
N VAL A 206 2.66 19.94 20.81
CA VAL A 206 2.55 19.11 22.02
C VAL A 206 3.59 19.45 23.10
N ASP A 207 4.61 20.26 22.79
CA ASP A 207 5.67 20.64 23.74
C ASP A 207 5.12 21.39 24.97
N PRO A 208 4.29 22.47 24.85
CA PRO A 208 3.77 23.19 26.00
C PRO A 208 2.89 22.36 26.96
N PRO A 209 1.89 21.58 26.48
CA PRO A 209 1.02 20.82 27.38
C PRO A 209 1.69 19.59 28.00
N MET A 210 2.70 19.01 27.33
CA MET A 210 3.28 17.74 27.76
C MET A 210 4.27 17.89 28.92
N LYS A 211 4.80 19.10 29.17
CA LYS A 211 5.81 19.40 30.20
C LYS A 211 7.02 18.43 30.14
N ARG A 212 7.30 17.88 28.97
CA ARG A 212 8.37 16.93 28.68
C ARG A 212 9.08 17.39 27.41
N ARG A 213 10.36 17.07 27.31
CA ARG A 213 11.16 17.44 26.13
C ARG A 213 10.60 16.75 24.89
N THR A 214 10.32 17.52 23.84
CA THR A 214 9.98 17.00 22.53
C THR A 214 11.20 16.98 21.60
N LEU A 215 11.29 15.96 20.77
CA LEU A 215 12.29 15.79 19.72
C LEU A 215 11.54 15.61 18.40
N SER A 216 12.02 16.26 17.35
CA SER A 216 11.53 16.01 16.00
C SER A 216 12.60 15.34 15.16
N ILE A 217 12.22 14.31 14.40
CA ILE A 217 13.11 13.61 13.48
C ILE A 217 12.50 13.68 12.09
N MET A 218 13.27 14.21 11.15
CA MET A 218 12.82 14.52 9.81
C MET A 218 13.92 14.16 8.83
N GLY A 219 13.56 13.44 7.77
CA GLY A 219 14.45 13.20 6.64
C GLY A 219 14.62 14.46 5.79
N ASP A 220 15.66 14.49 4.98
CA ASP A 220 15.93 15.55 4.01
C ASP A 220 14.74 15.84 3.07
N GLY A 221 14.09 14.79 2.54
CA GLY A 221 12.93 14.95 1.66
C GLY A 221 11.74 15.64 2.35
N GLY A 222 11.45 15.26 3.60
CA GLY A 222 10.43 15.94 4.41
C GLY A 222 10.83 17.39 4.71
N PHE A 223 12.12 17.60 5.01
CA PHE A 223 12.67 18.91 5.28
C PHE A 223 12.54 19.84 4.08
N TRP A 224 12.91 19.42 2.87
CA TRP A 224 12.82 20.29 1.70
C TRP A 224 11.40 20.45 1.14
N HIS A 225 10.51 19.48 1.39
CA HIS A 225 9.13 19.56 0.91
C HIS A 225 8.33 20.66 1.63
N LYS A 226 8.24 20.62 2.97
CA LYS A 226 7.58 21.68 3.76
C LYS A 226 8.23 21.96 5.11
N GLY A 227 9.29 21.25 5.49
CA GLY A 227 9.97 21.43 6.77
C GLY A 227 10.56 22.82 7.09
N PRO A 228 10.91 23.72 6.15
CA PRO A 228 11.55 24.98 6.54
C PRO A 228 10.55 25.94 7.20
N PHE A 229 9.27 25.89 6.78
CA PHE A 229 8.21 26.72 7.34
C PHE A 229 7.95 26.44 8.84
N PRO A 230 7.65 25.20 9.28
CA PRO A 230 7.51 24.89 10.70
C PRO A 230 8.82 25.06 11.47
N ALA A 231 9.99 24.95 10.82
CA ALA A 231 11.27 25.24 11.47
C ALA A 231 11.42 26.71 11.84
N VAL A 232 11.20 27.61 10.89
CA VAL A 232 11.22 29.06 11.16
C VAL A 232 10.17 29.43 12.20
N SER A 233 8.94 28.91 12.08
CA SER A 233 7.88 29.15 13.07
C SER A 233 8.29 28.72 14.47
N ARG A 234 9.02 27.60 14.62
CA ARG A 234 9.44 27.12 15.94
C ARG A 234 10.55 27.98 16.56
N VAL A 235 11.49 28.49 15.76
CA VAL A 235 12.51 29.44 16.26
C VAL A 235 11.86 30.75 16.72
N LEU A 236 10.86 31.24 15.98
CA LEU A 236 10.19 32.49 16.29
C LEU A 236 9.25 32.40 17.50
N CYS A 237 8.53 31.28 17.64
CA CYS A 237 7.47 31.14 18.64
C CYS A 237 7.91 30.36 19.91
N SER A 238 9.11 29.80 19.96
CA SER A 238 9.58 29.05 21.13
C SER A 238 11.06 29.30 21.42
N THR A 239 11.46 29.21 22.70
CA THR A 239 12.88 29.17 23.11
C THR A 239 13.57 27.83 22.76
N GLY A 240 12.94 27.00 21.92
CA GLY A 240 13.41 25.67 21.56
C GLY A 240 14.61 25.70 20.60
N GLN A 241 15.66 24.94 20.94
CA GLN A 241 16.79 24.69 20.04
C GLN A 241 16.36 23.77 18.90
N ILE A 242 16.52 24.23 17.65
CA ILE A 242 16.50 23.35 16.47
C ILE A 242 17.92 22.81 16.29
N ARG A 243 18.09 21.49 16.28
CA ARG A 243 19.36 20.84 15.93
C ARG A 243 19.18 20.05 14.66
N PHE A 244 19.82 20.51 13.60
CA PHE A 244 19.96 19.76 12.36
C PHE A 244 21.06 18.71 12.56
N LEU A 245 20.71 17.44 12.39
CA LEU A 245 21.67 16.36 12.27
C LEU A 245 21.83 16.08 10.77
N SER A 246 22.75 16.79 10.12
CA SER A 246 23.20 16.41 8.77
C SER A 246 24.24 15.31 8.90
N SER A 247 24.06 14.20 8.19
CA SER A 247 25.09 13.19 7.95
C SER A 247 26.25 13.76 7.16
#